data_AF-A0A424R820-F1
#
_entry.id   AF-A0A424R820-F1
#
_cell.length_a   1.000
_cell.length_b   1.000
_cell.length_c   1.000
_cell.angle_alpha   90.00
_cell.angle_beta   90.00
_cell.angle_gamma   90.00
#
_symmetry.space_group_name_H-M   'P 1'
#
loop_
_entity.id
_entity.type
_entity.pdbx_description
1 polymer ?
#
loop_
_entity_poly.entity_id
_entity_poly.type
_entity_poly.pdbx_seq_one_letter_code
_entity_poly.pdbx_strand_id
1 'polypeptide(L)'
;MSPSSQWIGVVITNDLTDKNELLLVLMEECAEVQQEASKLMRFPSNSASDLEKEIGDLLCMIDLLHGWDLIRWDEIEKQAHRKREKLMKFSHFMGEDYE
;
A
#
# COMPACT_ATOMS: atom_id res chain seq x y z
N MET A 1 48.63 -3.90 22.65
CA MET A 1 47.37 -4.67 22.66
C MET A 1 46.25 -3.67 22.97
N SER A 2 45.43 -3.28 21.99
CA SER A 2 44.29 -2.39 22.25
C SER A 2 43.12 -3.20 22.81
N PRO A 3 42.37 -2.72 23.81
CA PRO A 3 41.16 -3.39 24.26
C PRO A 3 40.11 -3.31 23.15
N SER A 4 39.51 -4.45 22.89
CA SER A 4 38.39 -4.72 21.99
C SER A 4 37.31 -3.65 22.02
N SER A 5 36.91 -3.17 20.84
CA SER A 5 35.69 -2.40 20.63
C SER A 5 34.47 -3.22 21.07
N GLN A 6 33.94 -2.90 22.24
CA GLN A 6 32.73 -3.49 22.77
C GLN A 6 31.56 -2.97 21.92
N TRP A 7 30.93 -3.85 21.14
CA TRP A 7 29.68 -3.53 20.44
C TRP A 7 28.65 -3.12 21.49
N ILE A 8 28.35 -1.82 21.56
CA ILE A 8 27.16 -1.29 22.22
C ILE A 8 25.98 -1.66 21.33
N GLY A 9 25.49 -2.89 21.49
CA GLY A 9 24.27 -3.34 20.83
C GLY A 9 23.14 -2.41 21.26
N VAL A 10 22.67 -1.57 20.35
CA VAL A 10 21.44 -0.80 20.55
C VAL A 10 20.31 -1.82 20.60
N VAL A 11 19.69 -1.96 21.78
CA VAL A 11 18.42 -2.68 21.90
C VAL A 11 17.36 -1.77 21.31
N ILE A 12 16.85 -2.13 20.13
CA ILE A 12 15.69 -1.45 19.54
C ILE A 12 14.47 -1.99 20.28
N THR A 13 13.82 -1.15 21.09
CA THR A 13 12.49 -1.44 21.65
C THR A 13 11.44 -0.93 20.69
N ASN A 14 10.36 -1.71 20.49
CA ASN A 14 9.23 -1.31 19.67
C ASN A 14 8.08 -0.84 20.57
N ASP A 15 8.01 0.46 20.84
CA ASP A 15 6.95 1.08 21.65
C ASP A 15 5.82 1.63 20.76
N LEU A 16 5.47 0.93 19.69
CA LEU A 16 4.37 1.34 18.82
C LEU A 16 3.02 1.11 19.52
N THR A 17 2.13 2.09 19.41
CA THR A 17 0.72 1.87 19.74
C THR A 17 0.08 0.98 18.70
N ASP A 18 -0.98 0.25 19.05
CA ASP A 18 -1.72 -0.60 18.11
C ASP A 18 -2.15 0.17 16.84
N LYS A 19 -2.49 1.46 16.99
CA LYS A 19 -2.81 2.33 15.85
C LYS A 19 -1.60 2.59 14.95
N ASN A 20 -0.40 2.73 15.52
CA ASN A 20 0.81 2.87 14.71
C ASN A 20 1.16 1.56 14.02
N GLU A 21 0.95 0.41 14.66
CA GLU A 21 1.16 -0.90 14.04
C GLU A 21 0.17 -1.12 12.87
N LEU A 22 -1.10 -0.75 13.05
CA LEU A 22 -2.10 -0.80 11.99
C LEU A 22 -1.69 0.03 10.77
N LEU A 23 -1.19 1.26 11.00
CA LEU A 23 -0.72 2.14 9.93
C LEU A 23 0.61 1.65 9.32
N LEU A 24 1.46 1.00 10.11
CA LEU A 24 2.70 0.40 9.64
C LEU A 24 2.42 -0.73 8.65
N VAL A 25 1.53 -1.67 9.01
CA VAL A 25 1.13 -2.78 8.12
C VAL A 25 0.45 -2.23 6.86
N LEU A 26 -0.43 -1.23 6.99
CA LEU A 26 -1.02 -0.57 5.81
C LEU A 26 0.05 -0.03 4.84
N MET A 27 1.12 0.58 5.36
CA MET A 27 2.21 1.09 4.53
C MET A 27 3.01 -0.04 3.86
N GLU A 28 3.18 -1.16 4.56
CA GLU A 28 3.82 -2.37 4.02
C GLU A 28 3.03 -2.90 2.82
N GLU A 29 1.71 -3.13 2.98
CA GLU A 29 0.85 -3.61 1.88
C GLU A 29 0.83 -2.63 0.68
N CYS A 30 0.85 -1.32 0.94
CA CYS A 30 0.98 -0.32 -0.14
C CYS A 30 2.31 -0.46 -0.91
N ALA A 31 3.40 -0.76 -0.21
CA ALA A 31 4.72 -0.95 -0.81
C ALA A 31 4.79 -2.26 -1.62
N GLU A 32 4.14 -3.32 -1.16
CA GLU A 32 4.05 -4.60 -1.86
C GLU A 32 3.21 -4.49 -3.13
N VAL A 33 2.03 -3.85 -3.08
CA VAL A 33 1.22 -3.53 -4.27
C VAL A 33 2.03 -2.72 -5.29
N GLN A 34 2.78 -1.71 -4.83
CA GLN A 34 3.66 -0.95 -5.71
C GLN A 34 4.73 -1.84 -6.35
N GLN A 35 5.33 -2.75 -5.58
CA GLN A 35 6.38 -3.65 -6.06
C GLN A 35 5.84 -4.61 -7.13
N GLU A 36 4.69 -5.25 -6.91
CA GLU A 36 4.11 -6.22 -7.84
C GLU A 36 3.59 -5.56 -9.12
N ALA A 37 2.94 -4.39 -9.02
CA ALA A 37 2.57 -3.60 -10.19
C ALA A 37 3.81 -3.26 -11.05
N SER A 38 4.92 -2.93 -10.38
CA SER A 38 6.18 -2.63 -11.04
C SER A 38 6.82 -3.86 -11.70
N LYS A 39 6.67 -5.06 -11.13
CA LYS A 39 7.12 -6.32 -11.72
C LYS A 39 6.31 -6.65 -12.97
N LEU A 40 4.98 -6.54 -12.93
CA LEU A 40 4.13 -6.78 -14.12
C LEU A 40 4.47 -5.87 -15.29
N MET A 41 4.79 -4.60 -15.03
CA MET A 41 5.21 -3.67 -16.09
C MET A 41 6.54 -4.02 -16.74
N ARG A 42 7.45 -4.69 -16.03
CA ARG A 42 8.82 -4.98 -16.51
C ARG A 42 9.01 -6.42 -16.99
N PHE A 43 8.22 -7.34 -16.47
CA PHE A 43 8.38 -8.77 -16.69
C PHE A 43 7.09 -9.35 -17.27
N PRO A 44 6.92 -9.34 -18.61
CA PRO A 44 5.66 -9.69 -19.28
C PRO A 44 5.26 -11.17 -19.13
N SER A 45 6.13 -12.02 -18.62
CA SER A 45 5.84 -13.41 -18.28
C SER A 45 5.20 -13.59 -16.91
N ASN A 46 5.14 -12.54 -16.08
CA ASN A 46 4.59 -12.64 -14.75
C ASN A 46 3.06 -12.64 -14.79
N SER A 47 2.46 -13.50 -13.98
CA SER A 47 1.02 -13.53 -13.72
C SER A 47 0.62 -12.38 -12.79
N ALA A 48 -0.61 -11.88 -12.94
CA ALA A 48 -1.18 -10.89 -12.03
C ALA A 48 -1.53 -11.47 -10.65
N SER A 49 -1.41 -12.78 -10.44
CA SER A 49 -1.76 -13.45 -9.17
C SER A 49 -1.06 -12.86 -7.95
N ASP A 50 0.20 -12.45 -8.07
CA ASP A 50 0.94 -11.86 -6.95
C ASP A 50 0.39 -10.45 -6.66
N LEU A 51 0.07 -9.67 -7.70
CA LEU A 51 -0.60 -8.38 -7.52
C LEU A 51 -2.01 -8.53 -6.92
N GLU A 52 -2.77 -9.56 -7.32
CA GLU A 52 -4.10 -9.86 -6.77
C GLU A 52 -4.01 -10.19 -5.27
N LYS A 53 -2.99 -10.94 -4.85
CA LYS A 53 -2.72 -11.21 -3.44
C LYS A 53 -2.50 -9.92 -2.67
N GLU A 54 -1.57 -9.07 -3.09
CA GLU A 54 -1.24 -7.85 -2.32
C GLU A 54 -2.37 -6.80 -2.36
N ILE A 55 -3.17 -6.77 -3.43
CA ILE A 55 -4.42 -5.97 -3.44
C ILE A 55 -5.44 -6.52 -2.44
N GLY A 56 -5.53 -7.83 -2.29
CA GLY A 56 -6.38 -8.50 -1.29
C GLY A 56 -5.95 -8.18 0.14
N ASP A 57 -4.64 -8.25 0.41
CA ASP A 57 -4.06 -7.91 1.71
C ASP A 57 -4.27 -6.41 2.02
N LEU A 58 -4.07 -5.52 1.04
CA LEU A 58 -4.40 -4.09 1.17
C LEU A 58 -5.90 -3.85 1.43
N LEU A 59 -6.80 -4.60 0.77
CA LEU A 59 -8.24 -4.48 1.00
C LEU A 59 -8.62 -4.86 2.44
N CYS A 60 -8.02 -5.94 2.97
CA CYS A 60 -8.16 -6.33 4.37
C CYS A 60 -7.73 -5.18 5.32
N MET A 61 -6.61 -4.51 5.01
CA MET A 61 -6.15 -3.37 5.81
C MET A 61 -7.10 -2.18 5.73
N ILE A 62 -7.71 -1.90 4.57
CA ILE A 62 -8.75 -0.87 4.45
C ILE A 62 -9.98 -1.21 5.30
N ASP A 63 -10.43 -2.48 5.31
CA ASP A 63 -11.52 -2.93 6.19
C ASP A 63 -11.18 -2.71 7.67
N LEU A 64 -9.95 -3.02 8.09
CA LEU A 64 -9.51 -2.80 9.48
C LEU A 64 -9.48 -1.31 9.85
N LEU A 65 -8.97 -0.44 8.97
CA LEU A 65 -9.00 1.01 9.20
C LEU A 65 -10.44 1.54 9.35
N HIS A 66 -11.38 0.99 8.58
CA HIS A 66 -12.80 1.33 8.74
C HIS A 66 -13.35 0.82 10.07
N GLY A 67 -13.05 -0.42 10.44
CA GLY A 67 -13.45 -1.00 11.73
C GLY A 67 -12.90 -0.25 12.95
N TRP A 68 -11.75 0.41 12.81
CA TRP A 68 -11.12 1.28 13.81
C TRP A 68 -11.63 2.73 13.78
N ASP A 69 -12.64 3.01 12.96
CA ASP A 69 -13.26 4.33 12.78
C ASP A 69 -12.25 5.43 12.34
N LEU A 70 -11.21 5.03 11.60
CA LEU A 70 -10.22 5.95 11.02
C LEU A 70 -10.63 6.47 9.65
N ILE A 71 -11.46 5.70 8.94
CA ILE A 71 -11.97 6.01 7.60
C ILE A 71 -13.43 5.55 7.48
N ARG A 72 -14.13 6.07 6.46
CA ARG A 72 -15.50 5.68 6.14
C ARG A 72 -15.61 5.27 4.68
N TRP A 73 -16.28 4.16 4.41
CA TRP A 73 -16.51 3.65 3.06
C TRP A 73 -17.21 4.66 2.15
N ASP A 74 -18.22 5.37 2.67
CA ASP A 74 -18.96 6.38 1.91
C ASP A 74 -18.06 7.52 1.41
N GLU A 75 -17.07 7.92 2.21
CA GLU A 75 -16.11 8.93 1.83
C GLU A 75 -15.09 8.40 0.82
N ILE A 76 -14.62 7.15 1.01
CA ILE A 76 -13.71 6.49 0.06
C ILE A 76 -14.35 6.37 -1.32
N GLU A 77 -15.61 5.94 -1.40
CA GLU A 77 -16.34 5.82 -2.66
C GLU A 77 -16.48 7.17 -3.37
N LYS A 78 -16.79 8.25 -2.64
CA LYS A 78 -16.81 9.62 -3.20
C LYS A 78 -15.44 10.00 -3.77
N GLN A 79 -14.35 9.71 -3.06
CA GLN A 79 -13.00 10.00 -3.53
C GLN A 79 -12.62 9.17 -4.77
N ALA A 80 -13.02 7.90 -4.81
CA ALA A 80 -12.83 7.01 -5.96
C ALA A 80 -13.58 7.52 -7.20
N HIS A 81 -14.85 7.93 -7.05
CA HIS A 81 -15.63 8.53 -8.11
C HIS A 81 -14.95 9.80 -8.66
N ARG A 82 -14.55 10.72 -7.76
CA ARG A 82 -13.82 11.94 -8.13
C ARG A 82 -12.52 11.63 -8.88
N LYS A 83 -11.78 10.59 -8.47
CA LYS A 83 -10.55 10.15 -9.17
C LYS A 83 -10.88 9.61 -10.56
N ARG A 84 -11.94 8.82 -10.71
CA ARG A 84 -12.41 8.30 -11.99
C ARG A 84 -12.79 9.43 -12.96
N GLU A 85 -13.56 10.42 -12.50
CA GLU A 85 -13.90 11.62 -13.29
C GLU A 85 -12.66 12.38 -13.76
N LYS A 86 -11.63 12.49 -12.92
CA LYS A 86 -10.37 13.09 -13.33
C LYS A 86 -9.63 12.23 -14.36
N LEU A 87 -9.58 10.91 -14.19
CA LEU A 87 -8.93 10.03 -15.17
C LEU A 87 -9.63 10.08 -16.53
N MET A 88 -10.97 10.10 -16.56
CA MET A 88 -11.73 10.27 -17.81
C MET A 88 -11.42 11.58 -18.55
N LYS A 89 -10.94 12.62 -17.86
CA LYS A 89 -10.58 13.90 -18.47
C LYS A 89 -9.10 14.00 -18.87
N PHE A 90 -8.22 13.26 -18.19
CA PHE A 90 -6.78 13.54 -18.21
C PHE A 90 -5.90 12.31 -18.48
N SER A 91 -6.45 11.11 -18.61
CA SER A 91 -5.67 9.91 -18.91
C SER A 91 -5.98 9.35 -20.30
N HIS A 92 -4.93 8.87 -20.98
CA HIS A 92 -5.08 8.21 -22.27
C HIS A 92 -5.87 6.89 -22.16
N PHE A 93 -5.79 6.19 -21.03
CA PHE A 93 -6.38 4.86 -20.90
C PHE A 93 -7.87 4.85 -20.48
N MET A 94 -8.44 6.03 -20.18
CA MET A 94 -9.87 6.18 -19.84
C MET A 94 -10.52 7.42 -20.49
N GLY A 95 -9.77 8.18 -21.28
CA GLY A 95 -10.21 9.45 -21.86
C GLY A 95 -11.21 9.31 -23.00
N GLU A 96 -11.78 10.43 -23.45
CA GLU A 96 -12.69 10.47 -24.62
C GLU A 96 -12.02 9.97 -25.92
N ASP A 97 -10.70 10.00 -25.99
CA ASP A 97 -9.88 9.52 -27.11
C ASP A 97 -9.55 8.01 -27.03
N TYR A 98 -10.26 7.24 -26.19
CA TYR A 98 -10.10 5.79 -26.12
C TYR A 98 -10.82 5.12 -27.30
N GLU A 99 -10.12 4.94 -28.42
CA GLU A 99 -10.57 4.15 -29.60
C GLU A 99 -10.43 2.63 -29.38
#